data_AF-A0A2M6WFL8-F1
#
_entry.id   AF-A0A2M6WFL8-F1
#
_cell.length_a   1.000
_cell.length_b   1.000
_cell.length_c   1.000
_cell.angle_alpha   90.00
_cell.angle_beta   90.00
_cell.angle_gamma   90.00
#
_symmetry.space_group_name_H-M   'P 1'
#
loop_
_entity.id
_entity.type
_entity.pdbx_description
1 polymer ?
#
loop_
_entity_poly.entity_id
_entity_poly.type
_entity_poly.pdbx_seq_one_letter_code
_entity_poly.pdbx_strand_id
1 'polypeptide(L)'
;MVQTFTHKDLTWVDIESPTQDEVRDLMRTYNLDPLVADELLLPTLKPRVDVYDTYIYLILHFPAFRHTHNGSTDQEVDFIIGKNFIITTRYDTVDPLHKFSKVFEVNSVLDKSDIGDHAGYLFFYMIRKLYKALEHELEYINDALELIEEEIFEEGNSKGMVFALSNVGRDLLNLKQALNPHREILESFDEAARGFFGDSYRYHSRSVFGEYYRIRNQIDIHASTLAELR
;
A
#
# COMPACT_ATOMS: atom_id res chain seq x y z
N MET A 1 2.23 3.49 -18.54
CA MET A 1 3.57 2.87 -18.70
C MET A 1 3.52 1.50 -18.07
N VAL A 2 3.79 0.44 -18.84
CA VAL A 2 3.82 -0.95 -18.35
C VAL A 2 5.26 -1.42 -18.13
N GLN A 3 5.53 -2.01 -16.97
CA GLN A 3 6.77 -2.71 -16.67
C GLN A 3 6.44 -4.16 -16.30
N THR A 4 7.27 -5.11 -16.73
CA THR A 4 7.07 -6.53 -16.42
C THR A 4 8.36 -7.12 -15.90
N PHE A 5 8.26 -7.77 -14.75
CA PHE A 5 9.36 -8.41 -14.06
C PHE A 5 9.05 -9.89 -13.92
N THR A 6 10.03 -10.75 -14.18
CA THR A 6 9.87 -12.20 -14.06
C THR A 6 10.96 -12.78 -13.16
N HIS A 7 10.58 -13.77 -12.35
CA HIS A 7 11.50 -14.58 -11.57
C HIS A 7 10.95 -15.99 -11.46
N LYS A 8 11.70 -16.97 -12.00
CA LYS A 8 11.22 -18.35 -12.18
C LYS A 8 9.89 -18.33 -12.95
N ASP A 9 8.84 -18.94 -12.40
CA ASP A 9 7.50 -18.97 -13.00
C ASP A 9 6.61 -17.81 -12.56
N LEU A 10 7.12 -16.90 -11.71
CA LEU A 10 6.36 -15.76 -11.20
C LEU A 10 6.54 -14.52 -12.07
N THR A 11 5.43 -13.91 -12.44
CA THR A 11 5.38 -12.66 -13.23
C THR A 11 4.75 -11.53 -12.42
N TRP A 12 5.41 -10.38 -12.36
CA TRP A 12 4.81 -9.16 -11.86
C TRP A 12 4.72 -8.13 -12.98
N VAL A 13 3.52 -7.61 -13.21
CA VAL A 13 3.27 -6.48 -14.10
C VAL A 13 2.94 -5.25 -13.25
N ASP A 14 3.75 -4.19 -13.35
CA ASP A 14 3.45 -2.87 -12.77
C ASP A 14 2.97 -1.94 -13.89
N ILE A 15 1.80 -1.35 -13.72
CA ILE A 15 1.23 -0.42 -14.69
C ILE A 15 0.81 0.88 -14.02
N GLU A 16 1.32 1.98 -14.56
CA GLU A 16 1.01 3.33 -14.11
C GLU A 16 0.10 4.03 -15.13
N SER A 17 -1.05 4.51 -14.65
CA SER A 17 -2.08 5.26 -15.38
C SER A 17 -2.37 4.63 -16.75
N PRO A 18 -2.97 3.43 -16.77
CA PRO A 18 -3.05 2.60 -17.96
C PRO A 18 -3.96 3.21 -19.03
N THR A 19 -3.57 3.03 -20.28
CA THR A 19 -4.39 3.33 -21.45
C THR A 19 -5.38 2.20 -21.75
N GLN A 20 -6.44 2.48 -22.51
CA GLN A 20 -7.41 1.46 -22.93
C GLN A 20 -6.77 0.27 -23.66
N ASP A 21 -5.74 0.52 -24.47
CA ASP A 21 -5.09 -0.54 -25.22
C ASP A 21 -4.22 -1.42 -24.30
N GLU A 22 -3.47 -0.82 -23.36
CA GLU A 22 -2.74 -1.58 -22.34
C GLU A 22 -3.68 -2.44 -21.48
N VAL A 23 -4.83 -1.89 -21.04
CA VAL A 23 -5.85 -2.64 -20.29
C VAL A 23 -6.42 -3.81 -21.11
N ARG A 24 -6.74 -3.61 -22.39
CA ARG A 24 -7.25 -4.68 -23.26
C ARG A 24 -6.23 -5.80 -23.45
N ASP A 25 -4.95 -5.46 -23.54
CA ASP A 25 -3.89 -6.44 -23.65
C ASP A 25 -3.73 -7.26 -22.36
N LEU A 26 -3.80 -6.61 -21.19
CA LEU A 26 -3.83 -7.30 -19.90
C LEU A 26 -5.05 -8.22 -19.77
N MET A 27 -6.22 -7.73 -20.14
CA MET A 27 -7.47 -8.50 -20.11
C MET A 27 -7.35 -9.78 -20.92
N ARG A 28 -6.82 -9.72 -22.14
CA ARG A 28 -6.62 -10.89 -23.00
C ARG A 28 -5.52 -11.82 -22.50
N THR A 29 -4.42 -11.26 -22.00
CA THR A 29 -3.24 -12.04 -21.59
C THR A 29 -3.49 -12.83 -20.32
N TYR A 30 -4.17 -12.22 -19.35
CA TYR A 30 -4.42 -12.80 -18.03
C TYR A 30 -5.86 -13.29 -17.83
N ASN A 31 -6.67 -13.24 -18.89
CA ASN A 31 -8.09 -13.60 -18.89
C ASN A 31 -8.88 -12.91 -17.77
N LEU A 32 -8.72 -11.58 -17.69
CA LEU A 32 -9.41 -10.75 -16.71
C LEU A 32 -10.88 -10.57 -17.10
N ASP A 33 -11.75 -10.49 -16.11
CA ASP A 33 -13.14 -10.10 -16.33
C ASP A 33 -13.21 -8.69 -16.96
N PRO A 34 -14.05 -8.46 -17.97
CA PRO A 34 -14.18 -7.15 -18.62
C PRO A 34 -14.50 -6.01 -17.65
N LEU A 35 -15.29 -6.27 -16.59
CA LEU A 35 -15.62 -5.26 -15.59
C LEU A 35 -14.40 -4.86 -14.76
N VAL A 36 -13.55 -5.84 -14.40
CA VAL A 36 -12.29 -5.56 -13.69
C VAL A 36 -11.34 -4.77 -14.59
N ALA A 37 -11.23 -5.15 -15.86
CA ALA A 37 -10.39 -4.45 -16.81
C ALA A 37 -10.83 -2.97 -16.97
N ASP A 38 -12.13 -2.71 -17.14
CA ASP A 38 -12.66 -1.34 -17.25
C ASP A 38 -12.40 -0.52 -15.98
N GLU A 39 -12.42 -1.13 -14.79
CA GLU A 39 -12.11 -0.45 -13.53
C GLU A 39 -10.63 -0.03 -13.42
N LEU A 40 -9.69 -0.74 -14.05
CA LEU A 40 -8.27 -0.36 -14.04
C LEU A 40 -7.99 0.99 -14.74
N LEU A 41 -8.93 1.54 -15.50
CA LEU A 41 -8.73 2.79 -16.25
C LEU A 41 -8.76 4.02 -15.36
N LEU A 42 -9.44 3.97 -14.22
CA LEU A 42 -9.66 5.12 -13.35
C LEU A 42 -9.68 4.70 -11.88
N PRO A 43 -9.10 5.51 -10.98
CA PRO A 43 -9.16 5.22 -9.56
C PRO A 43 -10.59 5.20 -9.03
N THR A 44 -10.84 4.31 -8.07
CA THR A 44 -12.06 4.16 -7.32
C THR A 44 -11.92 4.70 -5.89
N LEU A 45 -13.04 4.98 -5.23
CA LEU A 45 -13.04 5.48 -3.84
C LEU A 45 -13.18 4.38 -2.79
N LYS A 46 -13.41 3.13 -3.20
CA LYS A 46 -13.81 2.05 -2.28
C LYS A 46 -12.84 0.89 -2.38
N PRO A 47 -11.97 0.70 -1.38
CA PRO A 47 -11.15 -0.49 -1.32
C PRO A 47 -12.06 -1.71 -1.13
N ARG A 48 -11.70 -2.84 -1.73
CA ARG A 48 -12.51 -4.07 -1.74
C ARG A 48 -11.68 -5.29 -2.10
N VAL A 49 -12.24 -6.47 -1.85
CA VAL A 49 -11.71 -7.77 -2.30
C VAL A 49 -12.80 -8.50 -3.05
N ASP A 50 -12.51 -8.90 -4.28
CA ASP A 50 -13.34 -9.74 -5.11
C ASP A 50 -12.57 -11.01 -5.49
N VAL A 51 -13.22 -12.17 -5.41
CA VAL A 51 -12.61 -13.46 -5.78
C VAL A 51 -13.16 -13.91 -7.12
N TYR A 52 -12.25 -14.16 -8.07
CA TYR A 52 -12.55 -14.74 -9.37
C TYR A 52 -11.92 -16.13 -9.47
N ASP A 53 -12.30 -16.89 -10.49
CA ASP A 53 -11.84 -18.28 -10.66
C ASP A 53 -10.31 -18.40 -10.76
N THR A 54 -9.65 -17.40 -11.36
CA THR A 54 -8.20 -17.45 -11.68
C THR A 54 -7.37 -16.41 -10.93
N TYR A 55 -7.99 -15.50 -10.18
CA TYR A 55 -7.29 -14.46 -9.42
C TYR A 55 -8.15 -13.86 -8.30
N ILE A 56 -7.49 -13.17 -7.38
CA ILE A 56 -8.12 -12.26 -6.41
C ILE A 56 -7.90 -10.83 -6.92
N TYR A 57 -8.95 -10.02 -6.97
CA TYR A 57 -8.85 -8.58 -7.20
C TYR A 57 -8.99 -7.85 -5.86
N LEU A 58 -8.01 -7.02 -5.54
CA LEU A 58 -7.91 -6.31 -4.28
C LEU A 58 -7.56 -4.85 -4.55
N ILE A 59 -8.29 -3.93 -3.94
CA ILE A 59 -8.02 -2.50 -4.01
C ILE A 59 -7.65 -2.02 -2.60
N LEU A 60 -6.53 -1.30 -2.47
CA LEU A 60 -6.10 -0.65 -1.23
C LEU A 60 -5.76 0.81 -1.46
N HIS A 61 -5.97 1.63 -0.42
CA HIS A 61 -5.76 3.07 -0.44
C HIS A 61 -4.68 3.44 0.58
N PHE A 62 -3.66 4.15 0.14
CA PHE A 62 -2.55 4.57 0.96
C PHE A 62 -2.48 6.09 0.98
N PRO A 63 -2.14 6.73 2.12
CA PRO A 63 -1.92 8.16 2.11
C PRO A 63 -0.81 8.51 1.11
N ALA A 64 -0.93 9.68 0.51
CA ALA A 64 0.05 10.16 -0.44
C ALA A 64 1.45 10.22 0.18
N PHE A 65 2.38 9.45 -0.40
CA PHE A 65 3.79 9.52 0.00
C PHE A 65 4.41 10.85 -0.44
N ARG A 66 5.50 11.28 0.22
CA ARG A 66 6.09 12.64 0.06
C ARG A 66 6.50 13.04 -1.36
N HIS A 67 6.60 12.11 -2.31
CA HIS A 67 6.92 12.37 -3.73
C HIS A 67 5.70 12.27 -4.67
N THR A 68 4.48 12.36 -4.15
CA THR A 68 3.27 12.46 -4.98
C THR A 68 3.24 13.76 -5.78
N HIS A 69 2.92 13.67 -7.07
CA HIS A 69 2.99 14.82 -7.98
C HIS A 69 1.65 15.54 -8.15
N ASN A 70 0.53 14.88 -7.80
CA ASN A 70 -0.80 15.39 -8.13
C ASN A 70 -1.51 16.12 -6.98
N GLY A 71 -0.86 16.29 -5.82
CA GLY A 71 -1.48 16.94 -4.64
C GLY A 71 -2.67 16.16 -4.06
N SER A 72 -2.89 14.92 -4.51
CA SER A 72 -3.83 13.99 -3.88
C SER A 72 -3.35 13.68 -2.47
N THR A 73 -4.28 13.48 -1.54
CA THR A 73 -3.98 13.02 -0.18
C THR A 73 -3.98 11.50 -0.06
N ASP A 74 -4.45 10.80 -1.09
CA ASP A 74 -4.65 9.35 -1.13
C ASP A 74 -4.19 8.77 -2.47
N GLN A 75 -3.71 7.53 -2.42
CA GLN A 75 -3.14 6.77 -3.54
C GLN A 75 -3.70 5.36 -3.54
N GLU A 76 -4.43 5.05 -4.59
CA GLU A 76 -4.95 3.72 -4.81
C GLU A 76 -3.90 2.82 -5.47
N VAL A 77 -3.86 1.59 -5.00
CA VAL A 77 -3.14 0.49 -5.64
C VAL A 77 -4.09 -0.69 -5.78
N ASP A 78 -4.30 -1.06 -7.03
CA ASP A 78 -5.06 -2.23 -7.43
C ASP A 78 -4.10 -3.41 -7.53
N PHE A 79 -4.52 -4.56 -7.02
CA PHE A 79 -3.78 -5.82 -7.06
C PHE A 79 -4.67 -6.88 -7.70
N ILE A 80 -4.26 -7.39 -8.86
CA ILE A 80 -4.83 -8.61 -9.43
C ILE A 80 -3.83 -9.73 -9.17
N ILE A 81 -4.19 -10.66 -8.30
CA ILE A 81 -3.28 -11.66 -7.74
C ILE A 81 -3.73 -13.05 -8.22
N GLY A 82 -3.04 -13.56 -9.24
CA GLY A 82 -3.23 -14.92 -9.77
C GLY A 82 -2.36 -15.95 -9.04
N LYS A 83 -2.31 -17.17 -9.59
CA LYS A 83 -1.45 -18.24 -9.04
C LYS A 83 0.03 -17.93 -9.23
N ASN A 84 0.42 -17.52 -10.43
CA ASN A 84 1.81 -17.28 -10.82
C ASN A 84 2.04 -15.87 -11.38
N PHE A 85 1.05 -14.99 -11.27
CA PHE A 85 1.20 -13.60 -11.68
C PHE A 85 0.58 -12.63 -10.67
N ILE A 86 1.10 -11.42 -10.62
CA ILE A 86 0.49 -10.28 -9.94
C ILE A 86 0.54 -9.06 -10.86
N ILE A 87 -0.57 -8.34 -10.96
CA ILE A 87 -0.65 -7.06 -11.67
C ILE A 87 -0.91 -5.98 -10.63
N THR A 88 -0.10 -4.92 -10.63
CA THR A 88 -0.31 -3.72 -9.83
C THR A 88 -0.67 -2.56 -10.74
N THR A 89 -1.87 -1.99 -10.55
CA THR A 89 -2.25 -0.74 -11.23
C THR A 89 -2.22 0.41 -10.24
N ARG A 90 -1.61 1.52 -10.65
CA ARG A 90 -1.50 2.76 -9.85
C ARG A 90 -1.70 3.98 -10.72
N TYR A 91 -2.22 5.05 -10.13
CA TYR A 91 -2.61 6.28 -10.86
C TYR A 91 -1.72 7.49 -10.55
N ASP A 92 -0.70 7.28 -9.71
CA ASP A 92 0.37 8.22 -9.39
C ASP A 92 1.64 7.42 -9.00
N THR A 93 2.75 8.12 -8.74
CA THR A 93 3.99 7.53 -8.28
C THR A 93 3.83 6.96 -6.88
N VAL A 94 4.01 5.65 -6.74
CA VAL A 94 4.02 4.95 -5.45
C VAL A 94 5.44 4.49 -5.15
N ASP A 95 6.21 5.36 -4.50
CA ASP A 95 7.64 5.15 -4.20
C ASP A 95 8.00 3.77 -3.64
N PRO A 96 7.22 3.18 -2.69
CA PRO A 96 7.55 1.87 -2.14
C PRO A 96 7.50 0.76 -3.20
N LEU A 97 6.59 0.83 -4.17
CA LEU A 97 6.51 -0.11 -5.28
C LEU A 97 7.66 0.07 -6.27
N HIS A 98 8.03 1.32 -6.58
CA HIS A 98 9.21 1.60 -7.39
C HIS A 98 10.52 1.15 -6.71
N LYS A 99 10.61 1.23 -5.38
CA LYS A 99 11.74 0.65 -4.63
C LYS A 99 11.68 -0.88 -4.64
N PHE A 100 10.48 -1.46 -4.58
CA PHE A 100 10.29 -2.90 -4.63
C PHE A 100 10.71 -3.50 -5.99
N SER A 101 10.46 -2.83 -7.12
CA SER A 101 10.92 -3.28 -8.44
C SER A 101 12.43 -3.47 -8.50
N LYS A 102 13.20 -2.50 -8.02
CA LYS A 102 14.67 -2.59 -7.97
C LYS A 102 15.16 -3.76 -7.12
N VAL A 103 14.51 -4.00 -5.97
CA VAL A 103 14.85 -5.14 -5.09
C VAL A 103 14.50 -6.46 -5.77
N PHE A 104 13.36 -6.52 -6.45
CA PHE A 104 12.90 -7.71 -7.16
C PHE A 104 13.86 -8.05 -8.31
N GLU A 105 14.25 -7.08 -9.13
CA GLU A 105 15.24 -7.26 -10.21
C GLU A 105 16.60 -7.75 -9.71
N VAL A 106 17.13 -7.15 -8.63
CA VAL A 106 18.43 -7.56 -8.08
C VAL A 106 18.36 -8.98 -7.54
N ASN A 107 17.29 -9.32 -6.81
CA ASN A 107 17.13 -10.65 -6.23
C ASN A 107 16.85 -11.71 -7.30
N SER A 108 16.12 -11.36 -8.36
CA SER A 108 15.82 -12.27 -9.46
C SER A 108 17.08 -12.61 -10.28
N VAL A 109 17.93 -11.62 -10.52
CA VAL A 109 19.25 -11.81 -11.17
C VAL A 109 20.17 -12.68 -10.34
N LEU A 110 20.10 -12.58 -9.01
CA LEU A 110 21.00 -13.30 -8.11
C LEU A 110 20.49 -14.70 -7.70
N ASP A 111 19.25 -15.07 -8.06
CA ASP A 111 18.53 -16.27 -7.58
C ASP A 111 18.62 -16.46 -6.05
N LYS A 112 18.76 -15.36 -5.32
CA LYS A 112 18.97 -15.36 -3.86
C LYS A 112 17.68 -15.40 -3.06
N SER A 113 16.54 -15.37 -3.74
CA SER A 113 15.27 -15.11 -3.11
C SER A 113 14.40 -16.36 -3.13
N ASP A 114 14.14 -16.88 -1.93
CA ASP A 114 13.11 -17.87 -1.65
C ASP A 114 11.75 -17.15 -1.63
N ILE A 115 11.36 -16.57 -2.79
CA ILE A 115 10.15 -15.74 -2.94
C ILE A 115 8.88 -16.59 -2.74
N GLY A 116 8.99 -17.91 -2.64
CA GLY A 116 7.86 -18.83 -2.54
C GLY A 116 7.28 -19.18 -3.91
N ASP A 117 6.29 -20.06 -3.91
CA ASP A 117 5.88 -20.79 -5.12
C ASP A 117 4.70 -20.15 -5.87
N HIS A 118 4.14 -19.05 -5.36
CA HIS A 118 2.96 -18.41 -5.94
C HIS A 118 2.94 -16.89 -5.73
N ALA A 119 2.14 -16.17 -6.54
CA ALA A 119 2.14 -14.71 -6.56
C ALA A 119 1.61 -14.06 -5.25
N GLY A 120 0.84 -14.78 -4.44
CA GLY A 120 0.50 -14.35 -3.08
C GLY A 120 1.71 -14.00 -2.21
N TYR A 121 2.89 -14.59 -2.43
CA TYR A 121 4.11 -14.19 -1.74
C TYR A 121 4.66 -12.84 -2.23
N LEU A 122 4.55 -12.56 -3.54
CA LEU A 122 4.90 -11.23 -4.07
C LEU A 122 4.03 -10.15 -3.44
N PHE A 123 2.72 -10.39 -3.40
CA PHE A 123 1.78 -9.52 -2.71
C PHE A 123 2.20 -9.28 -1.26
N PHE A 124 2.51 -10.36 -0.53
CA PHE A 124 2.99 -10.27 0.85
C PHE A 124 4.20 -9.33 0.96
N TYR A 125 5.25 -9.52 0.17
CA TYR A 125 6.43 -8.67 0.25
C TYR A 125 6.16 -7.21 -0.18
N MET A 126 5.31 -6.98 -1.18
CA MET A 126 4.90 -5.64 -1.62
C MET A 126 4.19 -4.89 -0.50
N ILE A 127 3.19 -5.52 0.12
CA ILE A 127 2.43 -4.92 1.22
C ILE A 127 3.32 -4.61 2.41
N ARG A 128 4.28 -5.49 2.72
CA ARG A 128 5.27 -5.19 3.76
C ARG A 128 6.12 -3.97 3.45
N LYS A 129 6.49 -3.77 2.19
CA LYS A 129 7.21 -2.56 1.77
C LYS A 129 6.34 -1.31 1.85
N LEU A 130 5.06 -1.41 1.52
CA LEU A 130 4.10 -0.31 1.64
C LEU A 130 3.89 0.07 3.12
N TYR A 131 3.61 -0.88 4.01
CA TYR A 131 3.49 -0.60 5.44
C TYR A 131 4.78 -0.07 6.06
N LYS A 132 5.95 -0.61 5.67
CA LYS A 132 7.22 -0.08 6.14
C LYS A 132 7.44 1.39 5.71
N ALA A 133 6.99 1.78 4.52
CA ALA A 133 7.06 3.17 4.12
C ALA A 133 6.17 4.07 4.99
N LEU A 134 5.01 3.57 5.41
CA LEU A 134 4.14 4.26 6.38
C LEU A 134 4.77 4.35 7.77
N GLU A 135 5.53 3.34 8.22
CA GLU A 135 6.31 3.43 9.46
C GLU A 135 7.27 4.62 9.40
N HIS A 136 7.99 4.81 8.29
CA HIS A 136 8.90 5.95 8.13
C HIS A 136 8.16 7.30 8.09
N GLU A 137 6.96 7.39 7.51
CA GLU A 137 6.15 8.61 7.55
C GLU A 137 5.72 8.95 8.99
N LEU A 138 5.41 7.94 9.79
CA LEU A 138 5.08 8.12 11.22
C LEU A 138 6.30 8.55 12.03
N GLU A 139 7.50 8.07 11.71
CA GLU A 139 8.75 8.54 12.33
C GLU A 139 8.93 10.05 12.11
N TYR A 140 8.69 10.57 10.89
CA TYR A 140 8.73 12.03 10.65
C TYR A 140 7.69 12.81 11.45
N ILE A 141 6.50 12.23 11.65
CA ILE A 141 5.46 12.85 12.49
C ILE A 141 5.88 12.86 13.96
N ASN A 142 6.50 11.79 14.43
CA ASN A 142 7.03 11.70 15.79
C ASN A 142 8.09 12.77 16.04
N ASP A 143 9.07 12.89 15.14
CA ASP A 143 10.12 13.91 15.22
C ASP A 143 9.52 15.33 15.24
N ALA A 144 8.45 15.58 14.46
CA ALA A 144 7.74 16.85 14.46
C ALA A 144 6.99 17.12 15.77
N LEU A 145 6.39 16.10 16.38
CA LEU A 145 5.73 16.21 17.69
C LEU A 145 6.74 16.52 18.80
N GLU A 146 7.88 15.84 18.81
CA GLU A 146 8.96 16.08 19.79
C GLU A 146 9.49 17.52 19.69
N LEU A 147 9.71 18.03 18.47
CA LEU A 147 10.12 19.42 18.26
C LEU A 147 9.07 20.42 18.77
N ILE A 148 7.78 20.16 18.51
CA ILE A 148 6.69 21.02 19.01
C ILE A 148 6.65 21.00 20.54
N GLU A 149 6.85 19.83 21.16
CA GLU A 149 6.89 19.71 22.62
C GLU A 149 8.04 20.52 23.22
N GLU A 150 9.24 20.47 22.64
CA GLU A 150 10.38 21.29 23.06
C GLU A 150 10.08 22.80 22.94
N GLU A 151 9.52 23.23 21.81
CA GLU A 151 9.20 24.64 21.56
C GLU A 151 8.09 25.19 22.46
N ILE A 152 7.17 24.36 22.97
CA ILE A 152 6.10 24.78 23.90
C ILE A 152 6.68 25.39 25.18
N PHE A 153 7.84 24.91 25.63
CA PHE A 153 8.48 25.36 26.86
C PHE A 153 9.39 26.58 26.66
N GLU A 154 9.69 26.97 25.41
CA GLU A 154 10.48 28.15 25.08
C GLU A 154 9.55 29.37 24.82
N GLU A 155 9.62 30.39 25.69
CA GLU A 155 8.76 31.59 25.60
C GLU A 155 8.95 32.33 24.25
N GLY A 156 7.88 32.44 23.44
CA GLY A 156 7.77 33.51 22.42
C GLY A 156 7.20 33.18 21.05
N ASN A 157 6.89 31.92 20.69
CA ASN A 157 6.46 31.55 19.33
C ASN A 157 5.08 30.86 19.22
N SER A 158 4.04 31.42 19.85
CA SER A 158 2.71 30.79 19.90
C SER A 158 2.00 30.63 18.53
N LYS A 159 2.28 31.49 17.54
CA LYS A 159 1.64 31.39 16.21
C LYS A 159 2.24 30.29 15.33
N GLY A 160 3.56 30.10 15.34
CA GLY A 160 4.23 29.05 14.56
C GLY A 160 3.79 27.66 15.03
N MET A 161 3.71 27.50 16.35
CA MET A 161 3.31 26.27 17.03
C MET A 161 1.89 25.79 16.67
N VAL A 162 0.90 26.69 16.64
CA VAL A 162 -0.47 26.35 16.22
C VAL A 162 -0.51 25.84 14.79
N PHE A 163 0.30 26.41 13.89
CA PHE A 163 0.39 25.94 12.51
C PHE A 163 1.05 24.56 12.42
N ALA A 164 2.11 24.32 13.19
CA ALA A 164 2.77 23.02 13.27
C ALA A 164 1.83 21.92 13.79
N LEU A 165 1.14 22.16 14.91
CA LEU A 165 0.11 21.26 15.47
C LEU A 165 -1.03 20.98 14.49
N SER A 166 -1.43 21.99 13.70
CA SER A 166 -2.46 21.80 12.67
C SER A 166 -1.98 20.95 11.51
N ASN A 167 -0.71 21.06 11.09
CA ASN A 167 -0.16 20.25 10.00
C ASN A 167 -0.03 18.79 10.44
N VAL A 168 0.58 18.54 11.60
CA VAL A 168 0.67 17.18 12.17
C VAL A 168 -0.71 16.55 12.32
N GLY A 169 -1.70 17.32 12.80
CA GLY A 169 -3.07 16.84 12.92
C GLY A 169 -3.73 16.47 11.58
N ARG A 170 -3.40 17.17 10.49
CA ARG A 170 -3.88 16.83 9.15
C ARG A 170 -3.20 15.57 8.62
N ASP A 171 -1.89 15.46 8.81
CA ASP A 171 -1.12 14.29 8.34
C ASP A 171 -1.59 13.00 9.03
N LEU A 172 -1.77 13.03 10.36
CA LEU A 172 -2.33 11.91 11.12
C LEU A 172 -3.77 11.57 10.71
N LEU A 173 -4.60 12.59 10.42
CA LEU A 173 -5.96 12.37 9.96
C LEU A 173 -5.99 11.69 8.59
N ASN A 174 -5.15 12.13 7.65
CA ASN A 174 -5.03 11.55 6.32
C ASN A 174 -4.58 10.08 6.40
N LEU A 175 -3.52 9.79 7.18
CA LEU A 175 -3.06 8.43 7.47
C LEU A 175 -4.20 7.56 8.04
N LYS A 176 -4.92 8.07 9.03
CA LYS A 176 -6.04 7.36 9.66
C LYS A 176 -7.15 7.07 8.66
N GLN A 177 -7.55 8.06 7.86
CA GLN A 177 -8.64 7.92 6.90
C GLN A 177 -8.34 6.89 5.82
N ALA A 178 -7.14 6.95 5.22
CA ALA A 178 -6.72 6.00 4.18
C ALA A 178 -6.63 4.57 4.71
N LEU A 179 -6.14 4.38 5.94
CA LEU A 179 -5.90 3.04 6.50
C LEU A 179 -7.08 2.44 7.28
N ASN A 180 -8.12 3.22 7.59
CA ASN A 180 -9.29 2.70 8.31
C ASN A 180 -9.94 1.50 7.61
N PRO A 181 -10.17 1.52 6.27
CA PRO A 181 -10.78 0.39 5.58
C PRO A 181 -9.91 -0.87 5.57
N HIS A 182 -8.58 -0.73 5.71
CA HIS A 182 -7.64 -1.85 5.54
C HIS A 182 -7.96 -3.02 6.47
N ARG A 183 -8.51 -2.79 7.67
CA ARG A 183 -8.89 -3.88 8.57
C ARG A 183 -9.87 -4.85 7.89
N GLU A 184 -11.00 -4.34 7.44
CA GLU A 184 -12.08 -5.16 6.85
C GLU A 184 -11.64 -5.79 5.53
N ILE A 185 -10.84 -5.06 4.76
CA ILE A 185 -10.31 -5.52 3.47
C ILE A 185 -9.27 -6.62 3.66
N LEU A 186 -8.38 -6.50 4.65
CA LEU A 186 -7.42 -7.56 4.99
C LEU A 186 -8.12 -8.79 5.57
N GLU A 187 -9.23 -8.62 6.31
CA GLU A 187 -10.05 -9.73 6.84
C GLU A 187 -10.68 -10.52 5.69
N SER A 188 -11.24 -9.81 4.71
CA SER A 188 -11.78 -10.39 3.49
C SER A 188 -10.68 -11.05 2.63
N PHE A 189 -9.49 -10.43 2.56
CA PHE A 189 -8.35 -10.98 1.84
C PHE A 189 -7.80 -12.26 2.48
N ASP A 190 -7.72 -12.37 3.82
CA ASP A 190 -7.26 -13.61 4.46
C ASP A 190 -8.17 -14.81 4.12
N GLU A 191 -9.49 -14.59 4.08
CA GLU A 191 -10.43 -15.63 3.66
C GLU A 191 -10.25 -16.00 2.19
N ALA A 192 -10.21 -15.01 1.30
CA ALA A 192 -9.98 -15.20 -0.13
C ALA A 192 -8.65 -15.92 -0.40
N ALA A 193 -7.57 -15.48 0.23
CA ALA A 193 -6.23 -15.99 0.03
C ALA A 193 -6.05 -17.41 0.58
N ARG A 194 -6.71 -17.78 1.70
CA ARG A 194 -6.73 -19.17 2.16
C ARG A 194 -7.48 -20.09 1.22
N GLY A 195 -8.61 -19.64 0.67
CA GLY A 195 -9.34 -20.39 -0.36
C GLY A 195 -8.54 -20.54 -1.66
N PHE A 196 -7.81 -19.50 -2.06
CA PHE A 196 -7.10 -19.45 -3.32
C PHE A 196 -5.70 -20.07 -3.25
N PHE A 197 -4.87 -19.77 -2.25
CA PHE A 197 -3.49 -20.28 -2.12
C PHE A 197 -3.35 -21.47 -1.16
N GLY A 198 -4.39 -21.77 -0.38
CA GLY A 198 -4.38 -22.81 0.65
C GLY A 198 -4.06 -22.28 2.05
N ASP A 199 -4.32 -23.12 3.06
CA ASP A 199 -4.24 -22.72 4.48
C ASP A 199 -2.82 -22.35 4.96
N SER A 200 -1.78 -22.80 4.26
CA SER A 200 -0.38 -22.41 4.55
C SER A 200 -0.16 -20.90 4.41
N TYR A 201 -0.95 -20.22 3.56
CA TYR A 201 -0.84 -18.78 3.37
C TYR A 201 -1.28 -17.95 4.59
N ARG A 202 -2.00 -18.56 5.53
CA ARG A 202 -2.47 -17.90 6.77
C ARG A 202 -1.35 -17.23 7.56
N TYR A 203 -0.14 -17.79 7.55
CA TYR A 203 1.00 -17.17 8.21
C TYR A 203 1.34 -15.80 7.62
N HIS A 204 1.35 -15.68 6.29
CA HIS A 204 1.65 -14.45 5.57
C HIS A 204 0.56 -13.41 5.79
N SER A 205 -0.71 -13.80 5.69
CA SER A 205 -1.85 -12.91 5.96
C SER A 205 -1.80 -12.35 7.38
N ARG A 206 -1.56 -13.21 8.39
CA ARG A 206 -1.40 -12.78 9.79
C ARG A 206 -0.23 -11.81 10.00
N SER A 207 0.88 -12.02 9.30
CA SER A 207 2.02 -11.10 9.37
C SER A 207 1.66 -9.74 8.79
N VAL A 208 0.91 -9.67 7.69
CA VAL A 208 0.41 -8.41 7.12
C VAL A 208 -0.52 -7.69 8.11
N PHE A 209 -1.44 -8.42 8.76
CA PHE A 209 -2.25 -7.86 9.83
C PHE A 209 -1.43 -7.26 10.96
N GLY A 210 -0.37 -7.95 11.39
CA GLY A 210 0.51 -7.46 12.45
C GLY A 210 1.15 -6.12 12.10
N GLU A 211 1.59 -5.95 10.86
CA GLU A 211 2.14 -4.67 10.38
C GLU A 211 1.08 -3.58 10.31
N TYR A 212 -0.11 -3.89 9.77
CA TYR A 212 -1.26 -2.96 9.78
C TYR A 212 -1.60 -2.47 11.20
N TYR A 213 -1.75 -3.40 12.16
CA TYR A 213 -2.12 -3.04 13.53
C TYR A 213 -1.03 -2.22 14.23
N ARG A 214 0.25 -2.48 13.92
CA ARG A 214 1.35 -1.66 14.45
C ARG A 214 1.25 -0.22 13.97
N ILE A 215 1.07 -0.01 12.67
CA ILE A 215 0.87 1.31 12.07
C ILE A 215 -0.35 2.01 12.69
N ARG A 216 -1.48 1.30 12.79
CA ARG A 216 -2.71 1.85 13.37
C ARG A 216 -2.50 2.29 14.82
N ASN A 217 -1.79 1.49 15.61
CA ASN A 217 -1.46 1.82 16.99
C ASN A 217 -0.54 3.04 17.12
N GLN A 218 0.49 3.15 16.27
CA GLN A 218 1.36 4.34 16.23
C GLN A 218 0.57 5.61 15.89
N ILE A 219 -0.33 5.55 14.90
CA ILE A 219 -1.24 6.67 14.58
C ILE A 219 -2.06 7.09 15.80
N ASP A 220 -2.64 6.13 16.52
CA ASP A 220 -3.47 6.43 17.69
C ASP A 220 -2.64 6.98 18.88
N ILE A 221 -1.39 6.52 19.06
CA ILE A 221 -0.44 7.08 20.03
C ILE A 221 -0.12 8.54 19.67
N HIS A 222 0.34 8.81 18.45
CA HIS A 222 0.71 10.16 18.03
C HIS A 222 -0.48 11.12 18.04
N ALA A 223 -1.68 10.64 17.71
CA ALA A 223 -2.91 11.44 17.83
C ALA A 223 -3.25 11.79 19.29
N SER A 224 -2.92 10.90 20.23
CA SER A 224 -3.10 11.15 21.66
C SER A 224 -2.09 12.18 22.16
N THR A 225 -0.81 12.04 21.80
CA THR A 225 0.24 13.04 22.09
C THR A 225 -0.13 14.41 21.54
N LEU A 226 -0.56 14.49 20.28
CA LEU A 226 -1.02 15.76 19.68
C LEU A 226 -2.16 16.41 20.46
N ALA A 227 -3.07 15.61 21.03
CA ALA A 227 -4.18 16.13 21.84
C ALA A 227 -3.72 16.68 23.19
N GLU A 228 -2.62 16.17 23.76
CA GLU A 228 -2.02 16.71 25.00
C GLU A 228 -1.25 18.02 24.76
N LEU A 229 -0.69 18.21 23.56
CA LEU A 229 0.06 19.42 23.18
C LEU A 229 -0.85 20.60 22.74
N ARG A 230 -2.17 20.42 22.68
CA ARG A 230 -3.16 21.44 22.27
C ARG A 230 -3.80 22.14 23.45
#